data_AF-A0A151E7X7-F1
#
_entry.id   AF-A0A151E7X7-F1
#
_cell.length_a   1.000
_cell.length_b   1.000
_cell.length_c   1.000
_cell.angle_alpha   90.00
_cell.angle_beta   90.00
_cell.angle_gamma   90.00
#
_symmetry.space_group_name_H-M   'P 1'
#
loop_
_entity.id
_entity.type
_entity.pdbx_description
1 polymer ?
#
loop_
_entity_poly.entity_id
_entity_poly.type
_entity_poly.pdbx_seq_one_letter_code
_entity_poly.pdbx_strand_id
1 'polypeptide(L)'
;MKECVQCGKKLGVFEGYRHPIMGKQYLLCNSCFDPVFESVERYREAVATYSGFFHKEPSILEDMEKIGGSIRNTIERMHNKGSSLWSRKGNENIFNPFSGIH
;
A
#
# COMPACT_ATOMS: atom_id res chain seq x y z
N MET A 1 39.99 -24.46 5.48
CA MET A 1 40.09 -23.51 4.34
C MET A 1 38.71 -23.30 3.77
N LYS A 2 38.37 -22.08 3.37
CA LYS A 2 37.14 -21.82 2.61
C LYS A 2 37.52 -21.62 1.14
N GLU A 3 36.60 -21.89 0.24
CA GLU A 3 36.83 -21.79 -1.20
C GLU A 3 35.94 -20.70 -1.80
N CYS A 4 36.42 -20.06 -2.87
CA CYS A 4 35.64 -19.13 -3.65
C CYS A 4 34.52 -19.88 -4.36
N VAL A 5 33.27 -19.46 -4.17
CA VAL A 5 32.09 -20.09 -4.78
C VAL A 5 32.12 -19.98 -6.31
N GLN A 6 32.74 -18.94 -6.86
CA GLN A 6 32.76 -18.70 -8.30
C GLN A 6 33.85 -19.44 -9.07
N CYS A 7 35.06 -19.57 -8.49
CA CYS A 7 36.22 -20.12 -9.20
C CYS A 7 36.88 -21.31 -8.49
N GLY A 8 36.39 -21.72 -7.32
CA GLY A 8 36.95 -22.83 -6.54
C GLY A 8 38.32 -22.54 -5.90
N LYS A 9 38.84 -21.30 -6.04
CA LYS A 9 40.13 -20.93 -5.44
C LYS A 9 40.06 -21.04 -3.92
N LYS A 10 41.03 -21.72 -3.31
CA LYS A 10 41.20 -21.75 -1.85
C LYS A 10 41.55 -20.36 -1.32
N LEU A 11 40.81 -19.92 -0.32
CA LEU A 11 40.95 -18.61 0.31
C LEU A 11 41.66 -18.76 1.65
N GLY A 12 42.65 -17.89 1.89
CA GLY A 12 43.24 -17.69 3.21
C GLY A 12 42.23 -17.11 4.22
N VAL A 13 42.63 -16.99 5.48
CA VAL A 13 41.78 -16.49 6.58
C VAL A 13 41.23 -15.07 6.31
N PHE A 14 41.97 -14.27 5.53
CA PHE A 14 41.65 -12.87 5.23
C PHE A 14 41.33 -12.59 3.76
N GLU A 15 41.29 -13.60 2.88
CA GLU A 15 41.17 -13.38 1.42
C GLU A 15 39.75 -13.58 0.87
N GLY A 16 38.76 -13.76 1.75
CA GLY A 16 37.38 -14.03 1.36
C GLY A 16 36.45 -12.84 1.60
N TYR A 17 35.90 -12.31 0.52
CA TYR A 17 34.89 -11.25 0.53
C TYR A 17 33.50 -11.86 0.53
N ARG A 18 32.60 -11.32 1.36
CA ARG A 18 31.20 -11.74 1.43
C ARG A 18 30.35 -10.78 0.63
N HIS A 19 29.55 -11.31 -0.28
CA HIS A 19 28.64 -10.48 -1.04
C HIS A 19 27.47 -10.01 -0.15
N PRO A 20 27.22 -8.69 -0.01
CA PRO A 20 26.20 -8.17 0.91
C PRO A 20 24.79 -8.64 0.56
N ILE A 21 24.50 -8.85 -0.73
CA ILE A 21 23.17 -9.24 -1.23
C ILE A 21 22.96 -10.76 -1.26
N MET A 22 24.00 -11.55 -1.56
CA MET A 22 23.86 -13.02 -1.68
C MET A 22 24.06 -13.74 -0.33
N GLY A 23 24.35 -12.99 0.73
CA GLY A 23 24.39 -13.48 2.09
C GLY A 23 25.71 -14.11 2.50
N LYS A 24 25.74 -14.57 3.77
CA LYS A 24 26.97 -15.00 4.47
C LYS A 24 27.62 -16.27 3.90
N GLN A 25 26.91 -17.01 3.05
CA GLN A 25 27.39 -18.25 2.43
C GLN A 25 28.13 -17.99 1.11
N TYR A 26 27.93 -16.81 0.51
CA TYR A 26 28.57 -16.45 -0.77
C TYR A 26 29.93 -15.79 -0.51
N LEU A 27 30.96 -16.63 -0.45
CA LEU A 27 32.34 -16.22 -0.23
C LEU A 27 33.10 -16.20 -1.56
N LEU A 28 33.72 -15.08 -1.90
CA LEU A 28 34.40 -14.84 -3.16
C LEU A 28 35.85 -14.41 -2.92
N CYS A 29 36.76 -14.77 -3.82
CA CYS A 29 38.07 -14.11 -3.88
C CYS A 29 37.90 -12.69 -4.41
N ASN A 30 38.89 -11.84 -4.13
CA ASN A 30 38.93 -10.45 -4.61
C ASN A 30 38.60 -10.32 -6.11
N SER A 31 39.25 -11.14 -6.94
CA SER A 31 39.06 -11.11 -8.40
C SER A 31 37.67 -11.54 -8.88
N CYS A 32 36.92 -12.28 -8.07
CA CYS A 32 35.55 -12.70 -8.40
C CYS A 32 34.51 -11.81 -7.74
N PHE A 33 34.90 -10.94 -6.82
CA PHE A 33 33.96 -10.09 -6.11
C PHE A 33 33.37 -9.02 -7.04
N ASP A 34 34.21 -8.21 -7.69
CA ASP A 34 33.74 -7.10 -8.53
C ASP A 34 32.83 -7.56 -9.69
N PRO A 35 33.17 -8.62 -10.47
CA PRO A 35 32.30 -9.08 -11.55
C PRO A 35 30.96 -9.62 -11.07
N VAL A 36 30.95 -10.31 -9.92
CA VAL A 36 29.71 -10.82 -9.33
C VAL A 36 28.87 -9.67 -8.80
N PHE A 37 29.49 -8.69 -8.13
CA PHE A 37 28.80 -7.51 -7.63
C PHE A 37 28.13 -6.72 -8.74
N GLU A 38 28.85 -6.45 -9.82
CA GLU A 38 28.30 -5.77 -11.00
C GLU A 38 27.14 -6.55 -11.62
N SER A 39 27.25 -7.88 -11.73
CA SER A 39 26.16 -8.71 -12.26
C SER A 39 24.89 -8.65 -11.40
N VAL A 40 25.04 -8.60 -10.07
CA VAL A 40 23.94 -8.52 -9.13
C VAL A 40 23.31 -7.13 -9.14
N GLU A 41 24.10 -6.07 -9.25
CA GLU A 41 23.56 -4.71 -9.42
C GLU A 41 22.77 -4.57 -10.72
N ARG A 42 23.28 -5.06 -11.84
CA ARG A 42 22.54 -5.05 -13.12
C ARG A 42 21.24 -5.83 -13.03
N TYR A 43 21.25 -6.99 -12.38
CA TYR A 43 20.03 -7.76 -12.13
C TYR A 43 19.06 -6.99 -11.24
N ARG A 44 19.55 -6.34 -10.19
CA ARG A 44 18.74 -5.51 -9.30
C ARG A 44 18.11 -4.34 -10.05
N GLU A 45 18.84 -3.66 -10.93
CA GLU A 45 18.32 -2.57 -11.77
C GLU A 45 17.25 -3.07 -12.75
N ALA A 46 17.50 -4.21 -13.41
CA ALA A 46 16.53 -4.83 -14.31
C ALA A 46 15.25 -5.21 -13.57
N VAL A 47 15.37 -5.84 -12.39
CA VAL A 47 14.23 -6.20 -11.55
C VAL A 47 13.55 -4.96 -10.96
N ALA A 48 14.28 -3.91 -10.56
CA ALA A 48 13.70 -2.67 -10.05
C ALA A 48 12.88 -1.95 -11.12
N THR A 49 13.36 -1.95 -12.36
CA THR A 49 12.62 -1.43 -13.51
C THR A 49 11.34 -2.23 -13.74
N TYR A 50 11.40 -3.55 -13.57
CA TYR A 50 10.23 -4.44 -13.69
C TYR A 50 9.28 -4.35 -12.50
N SER A 51 9.78 -4.16 -11.27
CA SER A 51 8.96 -4.05 -10.06
C SER A 51 8.29 -2.69 -9.98
N GLY A 52 8.91 -1.62 -10.50
CA GLY A 52 8.24 -0.33 -10.75
C GLY A 52 7.02 -0.46 -11.67
N PHE A 53 6.99 -1.46 -12.55
CA PHE A 53 5.85 -1.79 -13.40
C PHE A 53 4.67 -2.40 -12.62
N PHE A 54 4.95 -3.10 -11.52
CA PHE A 54 3.93 -3.64 -10.60
C PHE A 54 3.58 -2.70 -9.43
N HIS A 55 4.32 -1.60 -9.25
CA HIS A 55 3.97 -0.56 -8.25
C HIS A 55 2.94 0.47 -8.75
N LYS A 56 2.27 0.21 -9.88
CA LYS A 56 1.00 0.87 -10.19
C LYS A 56 -0.15 0.06 -9.60
N GLU A 57 -0.28 0.09 -8.28
CA GLU A 57 -1.57 -0.15 -7.65
C GLU A 57 -2.05 1.09 -6.86
N PRO A 58 -2.39 2.21 -7.54
CA PRO A 58 -3.19 3.26 -6.91
C PRO A 58 -4.71 3.03 -7.05
N SER A 59 -5.17 2.02 -7.78
CA SER A 59 -6.60 1.95 -8.16
C SER A 59 -7.54 1.53 -7.03
N ILE A 60 -7.15 0.61 -6.13
CA ILE A 60 -8.11 0.07 -5.14
C ILE A 60 -8.41 1.10 -4.02
N LEU A 61 -7.40 1.81 -3.54
CA LEU A 61 -7.55 2.74 -2.42
C LEU A 61 -8.25 4.03 -2.85
N GLU A 62 -7.94 4.57 -4.03
CA GLU A 62 -8.64 5.72 -4.62
C GLU A 62 -10.11 5.38 -4.96
N ASP A 63 -10.38 4.18 -5.48
CA ASP A 63 -11.75 3.75 -5.76
C ASP A 63 -12.55 3.55 -4.47
N MET A 64 -11.93 3.02 -3.40
CA MET A 64 -12.57 2.91 -2.08
C MET A 64 -12.89 4.28 -1.47
N GLU A 65 -12.00 5.27 -1.58
CA GLU A 65 -12.25 6.64 -1.11
C GLU A 65 -13.38 7.31 -1.91
N LYS A 66 -13.40 7.10 -3.23
CA LYS A 66 -14.46 7.62 -4.12
C LYS A 66 -15.83 7.00 -3.81
N ILE A 67 -15.87 5.69 -3.52
CA ILE A 67 -17.09 5.00 -3.06
C ILE A 67 -17.53 5.55 -1.70
N GLY A 68 -16.59 5.71 -0.75
CA GLY A 68 -16.86 6.27 0.57
C GLY A 68 -17.46 7.68 0.53
N GLY A 69 -16.93 8.55 -0.33
CA GLY A 69 -17.45 9.91 -0.54
C GLY A 69 -18.88 9.93 -1.12
N SER A 70 -19.18 9.05 -2.08
CA SER A 70 -20.51 8.94 -2.69
C SER A 70 -21.58 8.48 -1.68
N ILE A 71 -21.23 7.51 -0.83
CA ILE A 71 -22.12 7.01 0.23
C ILE A 71 -22.41 8.13 1.24
N ARG A 72 -21.38 8.86 1.70
CA ARG A 72 -21.56 9.97 2.66
C ARG A 72 -22.46 11.07 2.10
N ASN A 73 -22.25 11.50 0.86
CA ASN A 73 -23.07 12.51 0.20
C ASN A 73 -24.54 12.07 0.03
N THR A 74 -24.79 10.77 -0.06
CA THR A 74 -26.14 10.23 -0.16
C THR A 74 -26.83 10.22 1.20
N ILE A 75 -26.12 9.84 2.27
CA ILE A 75 -26.61 9.90 3.65
C ILE A 75 -26.93 11.34 4.06
N GLU A 76 -26.06 12.30 3.76
CA GLU A 76 -26.30 13.72 4.04
C GLU A 76 -27.53 14.26 3.30
N ARG A 77 -27.69 13.91 2.01
CA ARG A 77 -28.89 14.29 1.25
C ARG A 77 -30.16 13.68 1.83
N MET A 78 -30.11 12.46 2.34
CA MET A 78 -31.25 11.83 3.01
C MET A 78 -31.56 12.51 4.35
N HIS A 79 -30.55 12.85 5.14
CA HIS A 79 -30.72 13.55 6.42
C HIS A 79 -31.28 14.97 6.25
N ASN A 80 -30.81 15.72 5.25
CA ASN A 80 -31.30 17.06 4.93
C ASN A 80 -32.74 17.05 4.36
N LYS A 81 -33.13 15.97 3.65
CA LYS A 81 -34.51 15.76 3.20
C LYS A 81 -35.44 15.31 4.34
N GLY A 82 -34.98 14.45 5.25
CA GLY A 82 -35.74 14.00 6.41
C GLY A 82 -36.01 15.13 7.41
N SER A 83 -35.02 15.98 7.67
CA SER A 83 -35.15 17.14 8.56
C SER A 83 -36.09 18.22 8.03
N SER A 84 -36.14 18.45 6.71
CA SER A 84 -37.14 19.35 6.10
C SER A 84 -38.56 18.77 6.08
N LEU A 85 -38.71 17.43 6.07
CA LEU A 85 -40.01 16.76 6.19
C LEU A 85 -40.53 16.72 7.64
N TRP A 86 -39.64 16.55 8.64
CA TRP A 86 -40.04 16.59 10.05
C TRP A 86 -40.30 18.00 10.57
N SER A 87 -39.60 19.02 10.06
CA SER A 87 -39.89 20.42 10.40
C SER A 87 -41.26 20.90 9.88
N ARG A 88 -41.83 20.22 8.88
CA ARG A 88 -43.13 20.57 8.29
C ARG A 88 -44.32 19.91 9.00
N LYS A 89 -44.09 18.81 9.76
CA LYS A 89 -45.13 18.09 10.51
C LYS A 89 -45.31 18.59 11.95
N GLY A 90 -44.47 19.53 12.40
CA GLY A 90 -44.60 20.19 13.71
C GLY A 90 -45.51 21.43 13.73
N ASN A 91 -46.14 21.80 12.61
CA ASN A 91 -46.92 23.05 12.50
C ASN A 91 -48.39 22.85 12.10
N GLU A 92 -48.93 21.64 12.28
CA GLU A 92 -50.36 21.34 12.15
C GLU A 92 -50.85 20.62 13.41
N ASN A 93 -50.99 21.35 14.52
CA ASN A 93 -51.84 20.94 15.65
C ASN A 93 -52.15 22.15 16.54
N ILE A 94 -52.98 23.07 16.02
CA ILE A 94 -53.88 23.87 16.86
C ILE A 94 -55.26 23.87 16.19
N PHE A 95 -56.04 22.83 16.44
CA PHE A 95 -57.49 22.94 16.37
C PHE A 95 -58.09 22.07 17.48
N ASN A 96 -58.39 22.73 18.60
CA ASN A 96 -59.05 22.17 19.77
C ASN A 96 -60.53 21.87 19.41
N PRO A 97 -61.01 20.62 19.44
CA PRO A 97 -62.41 20.32 19.15
C PRO A 97 -63.18 20.00 20.45
N PHE A 98 -63.11 20.81 21.50
CA PHE A 98 -64.00 20.66 22.67
C PHE A 98 -64.18 21.99 23.42
N SER A 99 -65.28 22.68 23.14
CA SER A 99 -65.96 23.58 24.09
C SER A 99 -67.36 23.90 23.56
N GLY A 100 -68.24 22.91 23.68
CA GLY A 100 -69.69 23.10 23.70
C GLY A 100 -70.23 22.36 24.91
N ILE A 101 -71.22 22.96 25.58
CA ILE A 101 -71.85 22.58 26.86
C ILE A 101 -71.05 23.17 28.05
N HIS A 102 -71.52 24.17 28.81
CA HIS A 102 -72.85 24.40 29.36
C HIS A 102 -73.10 25.88 29.67
#